data_AF-B0SJ45-F1
#
_entry.id   AF-B0SJ45-F1
#
_cell.length_a   1.000
_cell.length_b   1.000
_cell.length_c   1.000
_cell.angle_alpha   90.00
_cell.angle_beta   90.00
_cell.angle_gamma   90.00
#
_symmetry.space_group_name_H-M   'P 1'
#
loop_
_entity.id
_entity.type
_entity.pdbx_description
1 polymer ?
#
loop_
_entity_poly.entity_id
_entity_poly.type
_entity_poly.pdbx_seq_one_letter_code
_entity_poly.pdbx_strand_id
1 'polypeptide(L)'
;MYNIDGDMRAFVVLIFALSLGFCTSEPEKNPNRDPYSLETLLFLEEVLLDVWENPSAKDEAMSRLRYVCRTKDTDDGYLCYMWGLLEYHRGNYADSYTGFRKALEKNPNDTLYKNMLRISAEKSGNLGDLKAHSYDGEVLATISELQKQCRENQSPSLPTFQFLIERGVFTKDSLRHGSFAICFQKLAPDEQIVLQKLIKNPNLSYKERLFADQMKSDPFTKIWDTSSYYRGELGKEMVGATPGAVTATVSSNAETNPKNTGSHNRSETQITQAWRKVKLAILSGNEAQAKEALRQFLAEVQIVKRKGKTEAFMATALERAAKLLIEQDPQFTQFRSLAKEL
;
A
#
# COMPACT_ATOMS: atom_id res chain seq x y z
N MET A 1 -0.22 -13.81 73.82
CA MET A 1 -0.01 -12.60 73.02
C MET A 1 1.15 -12.88 72.07
N TYR A 2 0.85 -13.33 70.85
CA TYR A 2 1.82 -13.45 69.77
C TYR A 2 1.55 -12.31 68.79
N ASN A 3 2.55 -11.46 68.58
CA ASN A 3 2.53 -10.36 67.62
C ASN A 3 2.51 -10.94 66.20
N ILE A 4 1.38 -10.82 65.52
CA ILE A 4 1.22 -11.16 64.09
C ILE A 4 0.79 -9.87 63.38
N ASP A 5 1.64 -8.85 63.35
CA ASP A 5 1.35 -7.60 62.63
C ASP A 5 2.48 -7.16 61.67
N GLY A 6 3.60 -7.90 61.64
CA GLY A 6 4.76 -7.59 60.78
C GLY A 6 4.69 -8.21 59.37
N ASP A 7 4.20 -9.45 59.25
CA ASP A 7 4.38 -10.24 58.03
C ASP A 7 3.32 -10.01 56.94
N MET A 8 2.08 -9.64 57.31
CA MET A 8 1.03 -9.40 56.30
C MET A 8 1.31 -8.17 55.43
N ARG A 9 1.96 -7.14 55.97
CA ARG A 9 2.29 -5.93 55.18
C ARG A 9 3.41 -6.20 54.17
N ALA A 10 4.41 -7.00 54.54
CA ALA A 10 5.47 -7.40 53.62
C ALA A 10 4.93 -8.27 52.47
N PHE A 11 4.01 -9.21 52.76
CA PHE A 11 3.43 -10.09 51.75
C PHE A 11 2.51 -9.35 50.75
N VAL A 12 1.73 -8.38 51.22
CA VAL A 12 0.85 -7.57 50.33
C VAL A 12 1.66 -6.63 49.43
N VAL A 13 2.75 -6.05 49.94
CA VAL A 13 3.66 -5.21 49.13
C VAL A 13 4.38 -6.04 48.07
N LEU A 14 4.74 -7.29 48.37
CA LEU A 14 5.42 -8.18 47.42
C LEU A 14 4.49 -8.68 46.31
N ILE A 15 3.21 -8.93 46.62
CA ILE A 15 2.18 -9.25 45.62
C ILE A 15 1.88 -8.03 44.73
N PHE A 16 1.80 -6.82 45.30
CA PHE A 16 1.61 -5.60 44.51
C PHE A 16 2.83 -5.30 43.61
N ALA A 17 4.05 -5.48 44.11
CA ALA A 17 5.28 -5.30 43.33
C ALA A 17 5.42 -6.35 42.20
N LEU A 18 4.99 -7.59 42.42
CA LEU A 18 4.97 -8.62 41.38
C LEU A 18 3.83 -8.41 40.38
N SER A 19 2.70 -7.80 40.77
CA SER A 19 1.61 -7.45 39.84
C SER A 19 1.92 -6.24 38.94
N LEU A 20 2.84 -5.37 39.35
CA LEU A 20 3.32 -4.24 38.55
C LEU A 20 4.52 -4.59 37.64
N GLY A 21 5.13 -5.77 37.83
CA GLY A 21 6.22 -6.29 37.01
C GLY A 21 5.79 -7.06 35.75
N PHE A 22 4.49 -7.30 35.58
CA PHE A 22 3.89 -7.87 34.36
C PHE A 22 3.13 -6.81 33.54
N CYS A 23 3.65 -5.59 33.49
CA CYS A 23 3.45 -4.80 32.28
C CYS A 23 4.20 -5.54 31.17
N THR A 24 3.44 -6.25 30.33
CA THR A 24 3.90 -6.79 29.07
C THR A 24 4.69 -5.71 28.35
N SER A 25 6.01 -5.79 28.39
CA SER A 25 6.83 -5.16 27.37
C SER A 25 6.35 -5.80 26.08
N GLU A 26 5.54 -5.09 25.30
CA GLU A 26 5.34 -5.45 23.90
C GLU A 26 6.75 -5.71 23.34
N PRO A 27 6.98 -6.87 22.71
CA PRO A 27 8.29 -7.18 22.16
C PRO A 27 8.70 -6.00 21.28
N GLU A 28 9.88 -5.42 21.54
CA GLU A 28 10.40 -4.28 20.79
C GLU A 28 10.21 -4.56 19.29
N LYS A 29 9.30 -3.79 18.68
CA LYS A 29 8.93 -3.92 17.26
C LYS A 29 10.21 -3.74 16.46
N ASN A 30 10.75 -4.83 15.91
CA ASN A 30 11.88 -4.74 15.01
C ASN A 30 11.34 -4.25 13.67
N PRO A 31 11.56 -2.99 13.27
CA PRO A 31 10.90 -2.41 12.10
C PRO A 31 11.32 -3.10 10.79
N ASN A 32 12.44 -3.83 10.80
CA ASN A 32 12.92 -4.59 9.65
C ASN A 32 12.31 -5.99 9.55
N ARG A 33 11.66 -6.48 10.61
CA ARG A 33 11.03 -7.82 10.65
C ARG A 33 9.51 -7.73 10.71
N ASP A 34 8.98 -6.85 11.55
CA ASP A 34 7.56 -6.71 11.86
C ASP A 34 7.14 -5.24 11.65
N PRO A 35 7.06 -4.80 10.37
CA PRO A 35 6.79 -3.40 10.04
C PRO A 35 5.40 -2.91 10.46
N TYR A 36 4.42 -3.81 10.60
CA TYR A 36 3.04 -3.49 10.96
C TYR A 36 2.63 -4.22 12.23
N SER A 37 1.75 -3.62 13.01
CA SER A 37 1.12 -4.34 14.10
C SER A 37 0.27 -5.49 13.55
N LEU A 38 0.20 -6.59 14.31
CA LEU A 38 -0.66 -7.71 13.95
C LEU A 38 -2.13 -7.28 13.88
N GLU A 39 -2.56 -6.35 14.74
CA GLU A 39 -3.90 -5.76 14.71
C GLU A 39 -4.21 -5.13 13.35
N THR A 40 -3.29 -4.32 12.83
CA THR A 40 -3.43 -3.68 11.51
C THR A 40 -3.51 -4.71 10.37
N LEU A 41 -2.70 -5.77 10.42
CA LEU A 41 -2.71 -6.80 9.38
C LEU A 41 -4.00 -7.63 9.40
N LEU A 42 -4.47 -8.03 10.59
CA LEU A 42 -5.72 -8.75 10.76
C LEU A 42 -6.91 -7.89 10.34
N PHE A 43 -6.93 -6.61 10.72
CA PHE A 43 -7.98 -5.69 10.31
C PHE A 43 -8.01 -5.53 8.77
N LEU A 44 -6.84 -5.37 8.14
CA LEU A 44 -6.77 -5.25 6.69
C LEU A 44 -7.22 -6.54 5.99
N GLU A 45 -6.85 -7.70 6.51
CA GLU A 45 -7.33 -9.00 6.03
C GLU A 45 -8.86 -9.06 6.06
N GLU A 46 -9.48 -8.74 7.20
CA GLU A 46 -10.94 -8.72 7.34
C GLU A 46 -11.59 -7.81 6.30
N VAL A 47 -11.10 -6.57 6.17
CA VAL A 47 -11.61 -5.61 5.17
C VAL A 47 -11.49 -6.18 3.75
N LEU A 48 -10.34 -6.75 3.40
CA LEU A 48 -10.11 -7.27 2.05
C LEU A 48 -10.96 -8.52 1.77
N LEU A 49 -11.27 -9.33 2.77
CA LEU A 49 -12.18 -10.47 2.63
C LEU A 49 -13.64 -10.02 2.50
N ASP A 50 -14.07 -9.04 3.30
CA ASP A 50 -15.43 -8.47 3.28
C ASP A 50 -15.74 -7.80 1.93
N VAL A 51 -14.74 -7.22 1.27
CA VAL A 51 -14.85 -6.64 -0.08
C VAL A 51 -15.36 -7.65 -1.12
N TRP A 52 -15.11 -8.95 -0.92
CA TRP A 52 -15.50 -9.98 -1.87
C TRP A 52 -16.90 -10.54 -1.64
N GLU A 53 -17.50 -10.39 -0.46
CA GLU A 53 -18.75 -11.08 -0.13
C GLU A 53 -19.92 -10.65 -1.04
N ASN A 54 -20.18 -9.35 -1.12
CA ASN A 54 -21.24 -8.77 -1.93
C ASN A 54 -21.06 -7.23 -2.05
N PRO A 55 -21.77 -6.55 -2.97
CA PRO A 55 -21.61 -5.10 -3.16
C PRO A 55 -21.88 -4.26 -1.90
N SER A 56 -22.85 -4.64 -1.06
CA SER A 56 -23.14 -3.90 0.19
C SER A 56 -22.02 -4.06 1.22
N ALA A 57 -21.51 -5.28 1.39
CA ALA A 57 -20.38 -5.57 2.26
C ALA A 57 -19.11 -4.84 1.81
N LYS A 58 -18.92 -4.69 0.50
CA LYS A 58 -17.81 -3.92 -0.06
C LYS A 58 -17.83 -2.45 0.35
N ASP A 59 -18.97 -1.77 0.25
CA ASP A 59 -19.05 -0.36 0.65
C ASP A 59 -18.94 -0.16 2.17
N GLU A 60 -19.45 -1.12 2.95
CA GLU A 60 -19.28 -1.14 4.41
C GLU A 60 -17.80 -1.35 4.79
N ALA A 61 -17.11 -2.31 4.19
CA ALA A 61 -15.70 -2.60 4.41
C ALA A 61 -14.82 -1.39 4.08
N MET A 62 -15.08 -0.73 2.94
CA MET A 62 -14.38 0.50 2.55
C MET A 62 -14.66 1.66 3.52
N SER A 63 -15.90 1.77 4.02
CA SER A 63 -16.27 2.77 5.01
C SER A 63 -15.57 2.54 6.36
N ARG A 64 -15.47 1.28 6.79
CA ARG A 64 -14.72 0.87 7.99
C ARG A 64 -13.23 1.20 7.83
N LEU A 65 -12.62 0.82 6.71
CA LEU A 65 -11.22 1.11 6.43
C LEU A 65 -10.94 2.62 6.46
N ARG A 66 -11.79 3.43 5.83
CA ARG A 66 -11.71 4.90 5.89
C ARG A 66 -11.82 5.42 7.33
N TYR A 67 -12.76 4.90 8.12
CA TYR A 67 -12.93 5.33 9.51
C TYR A 67 -11.68 5.01 10.35
N VAL A 68 -11.15 3.79 10.25
CA VAL A 68 -9.97 3.36 10.99
C VAL A 68 -8.73 4.14 10.56
N CYS A 69 -8.49 4.32 9.25
CA CYS A 69 -7.45 5.22 8.75
C CYS A 69 -7.53 6.60 9.42
N ARG A 70 -8.73 7.18 9.49
CA ARG A 70 -8.90 8.57 9.98
C ARG A 70 -8.76 8.73 11.48
N THR A 71 -8.98 7.68 12.27
CA THR A 71 -9.14 7.79 13.73
C THR A 71 -8.15 6.94 14.53
N LYS A 72 -7.63 5.86 13.95
CA LYS A 72 -6.91 4.79 14.66
C LYS A 72 -5.66 4.29 13.94
N ASP A 73 -5.24 4.89 12.82
CA ASP A 73 -4.03 4.43 12.11
C ASP A 73 -2.77 4.73 12.92
N THR A 74 -2.15 3.66 13.43
CA THR A 74 -0.97 3.68 14.31
C THR A 74 0.30 3.20 13.61
N ASP A 75 0.22 2.59 12.43
CA ASP A 75 1.37 2.01 11.74
C ASP A 75 1.83 2.87 10.55
N ASP A 76 2.38 4.04 10.87
CA ASP A 76 2.98 4.96 9.88
C ASP A 76 2.06 5.30 8.70
N GLY A 77 0.73 5.30 8.92
CA GLY A 77 -0.24 5.66 7.89
C GLY A 77 -0.56 4.54 6.89
N TYR A 78 -0.19 3.28 7.18
CA TYR A 78 -0.38 2.16 6.27
C TYR A 78 -1.84 1.91 5.89
N LEU A 79 -2.77 1.97 6.86
CA LEU A 79 -4.18 1.77 6.55
C LEU A 79 -4.74 2.91 5.70
N CYS A 80 -4.25 4.14 5.92
CA CYS A 80 -4.55 5.27 5.04
C CYS A 80 -3.99 5.13 3.63
N TYR A 81 -2.78 4.58 3.51
CA TYR A 81 -2.19 4.25 2.20
C TYR A 81 -3.02 3.18 1.48
N MET A 82 -3.37 2.09 2.17
CA MET A 82 -4.20 1.02 1.63
C MET A 82 -5.59 1.51 1.21
N TRP A 83 -6.22 2.35 2.04
CA TRP A 83 -7.47 3.01 1.70
C TRP A 83 -7.32 3.87 0.44
N GLY A 84 -6.30 4.74 0.40
CA GLY A 84 -6.06 5.63 -0.73
C GLY A 84 -5.88 4.85 -2.03
N LEU A 85 -5.12 3.75 -1.98
CA LEU A 85 -4.85 2.91 -3.13
C LEU A 85 -6.10 2.17 -3.62
N LEU A 86 -6.90 1.61 -2.71
CA LEU A 86 -8.17 0.98 -3.07
C LEU A 86 -9.13 1.99 -3.74
N GLU A 87 -9.23 3.21 -3.23
CA GLU A 87 -10.04 4.26 -3.85
C GLU A 87 -9.48 4.74 -5.20
N TYR A 88 -8.15 4.80 -5.34
CA TYR A 88 -7.50 5.12 -6.62
C TYR A 88 -7.93 4.13 -7.71
N HIS A 89 -7.93 2.83 -7.39
CA HIS A 89 -8.31 1.77 -8.33
C HIS A 89 -9.82 1.74 -8.62
N ARG A 90 -10.65 2.21 -7.69
CA ARG A 90 -12.09 2.43 -7.92
C ARG A 90 -12.38 3.67 -8.78
N GLY A 91 -11.37 4.49 -9.07
CA GLY A 91 -11.52 5.77 -9.79
C GLY A 91 -11.94 6.94 -8.89
N ASN A 92 -12.03 6.71 -7.58
CA ASN A 92 -12.41 7.72 -6.59
C ASN A 92 -11.17 8.55 -6.20
N TYR A 93 -10.64 9.32 -7.15
CA TYR A 93 -9.35 10.00 -6.99
C TYR A 93 -9.32 11.06 -5.88
N ALA A 94 -10.46 11.66 -5.53
CA ALA A 94 -10.54 12.63 -4.44
C ALA A 94 -10.37 11.98 -3.05
N ASP A 95 -11.01 10.83 -2.84
CA ASP A 95 -10.84 10.04 -1.62
C ASP A 95 -9.44 9.42 -1.56
N SER A 96 -8.92 8.96 -2.71
CA SER A 96 -7.54 8.51 -2.87
C SER A 96 -6.53 9.57 -2.41
N TYR A 97 -6.67 10.81 -2.90
CA TYR A 97 -5.84 11.94 -2.50
C TYR A 97 -5.91 12.17 -0.98
N THR A 98 -7.12 12.12 -0.41
CA THR A 98 -7.31 12.26 1.04
C THR A 98 -6.61 11.16 1.83
N GLY A 99 -6.67 9.91 1.36
CA GLY A 99 -6.01 8.76 1.98
C GLY A 99 -4.49 8.90 1.98
N PHE A 100 -3.88 9.18 0.82
CA PHE A 100 -2.43 9.36 0.73
C PHE A 100 -1.93 10.59 1.49
N ARG A 101 -2.73 11.66 1.57
CA ARG A 101 -2.36 12.83 2.38
C ARG A 101 -2.28 12.45 3.85
N LYS A 102 -3.27 11.72 4.37
CA LYS A 102 -3.23 11.21 5.76
C LYS A 102 -2.10 10.23 6.00
N ALA A 103 -1.78 9.37 5.03
CA ALA A 103 -0.63 8.48 5.13
C ALA A 103 0.68 9.29 5.26
N LEU A 104 0.83 10.36 4.46
CA LEU A 104 1.99 11.24 4.50
C LEU A 104 2.06 12.09 5.77
N GLU A 105 0.93 12.50 6.36
CA GLU A 105 0.90 13.16 7.68
C GLU A 105 1.53 12.28 8.77
N LYS A 106 1.38 10.95 8.66
CA LYS A 106 1.96 9.98 9.59
C LYS A 106 3.42 9.68 9.30
N ASN A 107 3.79 9.57 8.02
CA ASN A 107 5.18 9.37 7.60
C ASN A 107 5.61 10.39 6.53
N PRO A 108 6.01 11.62 6.93
CA PRO A 108 6.28 12.72 5.99
C PRO A 108 7.47 12.51 5.06
N ASN A 109 8.33 11.53 5.35
CA ASN A 109 9.52 11.22 4.55
C ASN A 109 9.32 10.00 3.64
N ASP A 110 8.13 9.42 3.66
CA ASP A 110 7.78 8.33 2.77
C ASP A 110 7.61 8.82 1.33
N THR A 111 8.45 8.28 0.45
CA THR A 111 8.53 8.71 -0.94
C THR A 111 7.50 8.01 -1.82
N LEU A 112 7.05 6.81 -1.44
CA LEU A 112 5.91 6.15 -2.05
C LEU A 112 4.65 6.98 -1.83
N TYR A 113 4.41 7.42 -0.58
CA TYR A 113 3.24 8.23 -0.24
C TYR A 113 3.26 9.57 -0.96
N LYS A 114 4.41 10.24 -1.04
CA LYS A 114 4.56 11.48 -1.83
C LYS A 114 4.20 11.28 -3.30
N ASN A 115 4.69 10.21 -3.92
CA ASN A 115 4.39 9.93 -5.32
C ASN A 115 2.91 9.60 -5.54
N MET A 116 2.33 8.77 -4.67
CA MET A 116 0.91 8.39 -4.77
C MET A 116 -0.04 9.56 -4.50
N LEU A 117 0.32 10.44 -3.56
CA LEU A 117 -0.37 11.70 -3.31
C LEU A 117 -0.34 12.59 -4.56
N ARG A 118 0.84 12.79 -5.17
CA ARG A 118 1.02 13.56 -6.40
C ARG A 118 0.17 13.01 -7.55
N ILE A 119 0.25 11.71 -7.83
CA ILE A 119 -0.53 11.05 -8.90
C ILE A 119 -2.04 11.20 -8.64
N SER A 120 -2.48 11.05 -7.39
CA SER A 120 -3.88 11.24 -7.03
C SER A 120 -4.32 12.69 -7.19
N ALA A 121 -3.46 13.66 -6.87
CA ALA A 121 -3.72 15.09 -7.08
C ALA A 121 -3.89 15.43 -8.56
N GLU A 122 -3.03 14.90 -9.43
CA GLU A 122 -3.16 15.04 -10.89
C GLU A 122 -4.51 14.53 -11.40
N LYS A 123 -4.93 13.35 -10.92
CA LYS A 123 -6.17 12.69 -11.37
C LYS A 123 -7.44 13.33 -10.80
N SER A 124 -7.36 13.88 -9.60
CA SER A 124 -8.51 14.51 -8.92
C SER A 124 -8.63 16.02 -9.15
N GLY A 125 -7.62 16.66 -9.76
CA GLY A 125 -7.59 18.12 -9.90
C GLY A 125 -7.14 18.86 -8.63
N ASN A 126 -6.66 18.15 -7.61
CA ASN A 126 -6.25 18.72 -6.32
C ASN A 126 -4.79 19.26 -6.30
N LEU A 127 -4.18 19.56 -7.45
CA LEU A 127 -2.82 20.11 -7.50
C LEU A 127 -2.69 21.45 -6.76
N GLY A 128 -3.73 22.29 -6.79
CA GLY A 128 -3.74 23.56 -6.06
C GLY A 128 -3.72 23.37 -4.53
N ASP A 129 -4.50 22.42 -4.02
CA ASP A 129 -4.49 22.05 -2.60
C ASP A 129 -3.12 21.48 -2.20
N LEU A 130 -2.57 20.56 -3.01
CA LEU A 130 -1.24 19.99 -2.79
C LEU A 130 -0.17 21.10 -2.73
N LYS A 131 -0.23 22.06 -3.63
CA LYS A 131 0.71 23.19 -3.71
C LYS A 131 0.66 24.08 -2.46
N ALA A 132 -0.53 24.34 -1.93
CA ALA A 132 -0.73 25.18 -0.75
C ALA A 132 -0.40 24.46 0.57
N HIS A 133 -0.38 23.13 0.57
CA HIS A 133 -0.32 22.34 1.79
C HIS A 133 1.06 22.30 2.44
N SER A 134 2.13 22.21 1.66
CA SER A 134 3.49 22.14 2.20
C SER A 134 4.54 22.53 1.16
N TYR A 135 5.77 22.79 1.62
CA TYR A 135 6.91 23.04 0.74
C TYR A 135 7.15 21.90 -0.26
N ASP A 136 7.10 20.64 0.22
CA ASP A 136 7.23 19.47 -0.63
C ASP A 136 6.02 19.33 -1.59
N GLY A 137 4.83 19.68 -1.12
CA GLY A 137 3.62 19.74 -1.94
C GLY A 137 3.74 20.75 -3.09
N GLU A 138 4.30 21.93 -2.83
CA GLU A 138 4.59 22.96 -3.84
C GLU A 138 5.53 22.41 -4.93
N VAL A 139 6.59 21.69 -4.52
CA VAL A 139 7.51 21.02 -5.45
C VAL A 139 6.80 19.96 -6.28
N LEU A 140 6.06 19.04 -5.65
CA LEU A 140 5.36 17.95 -6.34
C LEU A 140 4.31 18.46 -7.32
N ALA A 141 3.55 19.49 -6.94
CA ALA A 141 2.55 20.11 -7.80
C ALA A 141 3.22 20.80 -9.00
N THR A 142 4.29 21.57 -8.76
CA THR A 142 5.01 22.30 -9.81
C THR A 142 5.68 21.35 -10.81
N ILE A 143 6.23 20.21 -10.36
CA ILE A 143 6.75 19.16 -11.25
C ILE A 143 5.64 18.58 -12.13
N SER A 144 4.46 18.33 -11.56
CA SER A 144 3.33 17.75 -12.28
C SER A 144 2.77 18.71 -13.33
N GLU A 145 2.67 19.99 -13.00
CA GLU A 145 2.32 21.07 -13.94
C GLU A 145 3.32 21.17 -15.09
N LEU A 146 4.63 21.17 -14.77
CA LEU A 146 5.69 21.18 -15.80
C LEU A 146 5.60 19.93 -16.69
N GLN A 147 5.40 18.75 -16.11
CA GLN A 147 5.27 17.50 -16.87
C GLN A 147 4.10 17.56 -17.84
N LYS A 148 2.96 18.13 -17.41
CA LYS A 148 1.80 18.37 -18.26
C LYS A 148 2.13 19.33 -19.41
N GLN A 149 2.72 20.48 -19.12
CA GLN A 149 3.14 21.47 -20.13
C GLN A 149 4.06 20.84 -21.18
N CYS A 150 5.05 20.06 -20.73
CA CYS A 150 6.00 19.39 -21.60
C CYS A 150 5.34 18.36 -22.53
N ARG A 151 4.35 17.61 -22.04
CA ARG A 151 3.57 16.65 -22.84
C ARG A 151 2.65 17.33 -23.85
N GLU A 152 2.06 18.46 -23.46
CA GLU A 152 1.13 19.23 -24.29
C GLU A 152 1.84 20.17 -25.29
N ASN A 153 3.17 20.07 -25.42
CA ASN A 153 4.00 20.92 -26.27
C ASN A 153 3.89 22.43 -25.99
N GLN A 154 3.42 22.82 -24.80
CA GLN A 154 3.43 24.21 -24.37
C GLN A 154 4.86 24.65 -24.07
N SER A 155 5.17 25.92 -24.34
CA SER A 155 6.48 26.49 -24.00
C SER A 155 6.63 26.50 -22.48
N PRO A 156 7.61 25.80 -21.92
CA PRO A 156 7.79 25.76 -20.48
C PRO A 156 8.21 27.14 -19.97
N SER A 157 7.75 27.48 -18.77
CA SER A 157 8.05 28.76 -18.15
C SER A 157 9.43 28.73 -17.47
N LEU A 158 10.32 29.67 -17.84
CA LEU A 158 11.62 29.88 -17.19
C LEU A 158 11.51 29.90 -15.64
N PRO A 159 10.59 30.67 -15.02
CA PRO A 159 10.34 30.64 -13.58
C PRO A 159 10.09 29.24 -12.99
N THR A 160 9.45 28.35 -13.75
CA THR A 160 9.12 26.99 -13.29
C THR A 160 10.38 26.14 -13.18
N PHE A 161 11.24 26.16 -14.20
CA PHE A 161 12.53 25.47 -14.14
C PHE A 161 13.45 26.08 -13.07
N GLN A 162 13.48 27.40 -12.95
CA GLN A 162 14.26 28.08 -11.92
C GLN A 162 13.85 27.63 -10.52
N PHE A 163 12.55 27.66 -10.22
CA PHE A 163 11.99 27.21 -8.95
C PHE A 163 12.43 25.78 -8.59
N LEU A 164 12.37 24.86 -9.56
CA LEU A 164 12.74 23.45 -9.35
C LEU A 164 14.26 23.25 -9.20
N ILE A 165 15.06 24.01 -9.94
CA ILE A 165 16.54 23.96 -9.86
C ILE A 165 17.03 24.48 -8.51
N GLU A 166 16.50 25.62 -8.04
CA GLU A 166 16.89 26.21 -6.75
C GLU A 166 16.59 25.27 -5.57
N ARG A 167 15.57 24.43 -5.73
CA ARG A 167 15.17 23.40 -4.75
C ARG A 167 15.87 22.05 -4.93
N GLY A 168 16.81 21.95 -5.87
CA GLY A 168 17.65 20.77 -6.08
C GLY A 168 16.94 19.60 -6.76
N VAL A 169 15.80 19.83 -7.43
CA VAL A 169 15.06 18.79 -8.17
C VAL A 169 15.82 18.34 -9.41
N PHE A 170 16.46 19.28 -10.10
CA PHE A 170 17.17 19.03 -11.34
C PHE A 170 18.69 19.10 -11.18
N THR A 171 19.37 18.11 -11.76
CA THR A 171 20.81 18.10 -12.00
C THR A 171 21.11 18.46 -13.47
N LYS A 172 22.35 18.87 -13.76
CA LYS A 172 22.79 19.09 -15.15
C LYS A 172 22.57 17.87 -16.04
N ASP A 173 22.78 16.67 -15.48
CA ASP A 173 22.57 15.41 -16.20
C ASP A 173 21.08 15.17 -16.48
N SER A 174 20.20 15.40 -15.48
CA SER A 174 18.75 15.24 -15.65
C SER A 174 18.14 16.17 -16.70
N LEU A 175 18.72 17.37 -16.89
CA LEU A 175 18.27 18.30 -17.94
C LEU A 175 18.85 17.98 -19.33
N ARG A 176 19.90 17.16 -19.40
CA ARG A 176 20.50 16.72 -20.67
C ARG A 176 19.91 15.40 -21.17
N HIS A 177 19.66 14.46 -20.26
CA HIS A 177 19.29 13.09 -20.59
C HIS A 177 18.00 12.60 -19.92
N GLY A 178 17.41 13.39 -19.01
CA GLY A 178 16.22 13.00 -18.27
C GLY A 178 14.90 13.27 -19.02
N SER A 179 13.79 12.97 -18.36
CA SER A 179 12.43 13.09 -18.91
C SER A 179 12.05 14.52 -19.32
N PHE A 180 12.68 15.53 -18.73
CA PHE A 180 12.45 16.94 -19.03
C PHE A 180 13.44 17.52 -20.07
N ALA A 181 14.40 16.74 -20.57
CA ALA A 181 15.46 17.27 -21.44
C ALA A 181 14.93 17.91 -22.72
N ILE A 182 14.02 17.23 -23.43
CA ILE A 182 13.40 17.76 -24.66
C ILE A 182 12.63 19.05 -24.36
N CYS A 183 11.95 19.11 -23.22
CA CYS A 183 11.19 20.29 -22.82
C CYS A 183 12.11 21.46 -22.45
N PHE A 184 13.16 21.18 -21.68
CA PHE A 184 14.17 22.17 -21.31
C PHE A 184 14.89 22.75 -22.53
N GLN A 185 15.15 21.94 -23.57
CA GLN A 185 15.74 22.38 -24.83
C GLN A 185 14.87 23.37 -25.62
N LYS A 186 13.58 23.50 -25.30
CA LYS A 186 12.68 24.50 -25.91
C LYS A 186 12.86 25.91 -25.34
N LEU A 187 13.51 26.05 -24.18
CA LEU A 187 13.87 27.36 -23.65
C LEU A 187 14.91 28.05 -24.53
N ALA A 188 14.99 29.38 -24.47
CA ALA A 188 16.01 30.09 -25.25
C ALA A 188 17.42 29.72 -24.77
N PRO A 189 18.45 29.71 -25.64
CA PRO A 189 19.79 29.28 -25.26
C PRO A 189 20.39 30.08 -24.09
N ASP A 190 20.09 31.38 -24.00
CA ASP A 190 20.49 32.25 -22.90
C ASP A 190 19.80 31.87 -21.58
N GLU A 191 18.49 31.57 -21.61
CA GLU A 191 17.74 31.07 -20.46
C GLU A 191 18.32 29.73 -19.96
N GLN A 192 18.64 28.81 -20.87
CA GLN A 192 19.26 27.54 -20.53
C GLN A 192 20.61 27.74 -19.83
N ILE A 193 21.44 28.67 -20.31
CA ILE A 193 22.75 29.00 -19.72
C ILE A 193 22.57 29.57 -18.31
N VAL A 194 21.60 30.47 -18.11
CA VAL A 194 21.28 31.04 -16.79
C VAL A 194 20.88 29.94 -15.81
N LEU A 195 19.93 29.09 -16.21
CA LEU A 195 19.44 27.98 -15.37
C LEU A 195 20.55 26.98 -15.04
N GLN A 196 21.41 26.63 -16.01
CA GLN A 196 22.53 25.71 -15.77
C GLN A 196 23.58 26.26 -14.79
N LYS A 197 23.72 27.58 -14.67
CA LYS A 197 24.58 28.23 -13.66
C LYS A 197 23.98 28.19 -12.25
N LEU A 198 22.65 28.18 -12.14
CA LEU A 198 21.94 28.08 -10.86
C LEU A 198 22.00 26.68 -10.26
N ILE A 199 22.25 25.65 -11.09
CA ILE A 199 22.43 24.27 -10.62
C ILE A 199 23.75 24.20 -9.83
N LYS A 200 23.64 24.38 -8.52
CA LYS A 200 24.67 24.00 -7.57
C LYS A 200 24.73 22.49 -7.57
N ASN A 201 25.91 21.89 -7.77
CA ASN A 201 26.07 20.43 -7.61
C ASN A 201 25.53 20.05 -6.23
N PRO A 202 24.38 19.37 -6.12
CA PRO A 202 23.77 19.16 -4.83
C PRO A 202 24.54 18.06 -4.10
N ASN A 203 24.90 18.32 -2.85
CA ASN A 203 25.38 17.34 -1.87
C ASN A 203 24.25 16.37 -1.40
N LEU A 204 23.27 16.11 -2.25
CA LEU A 204 22.21 15.13 -2.06
C LEU A 204 21.68 14.82 -3.44
N SER A 205 22.11 13.69 -3.97
CA SER A 205 21.73 13.25 -5.29
C SER A 205 20.25 12.93 -5.27
N TYR A 206 19.41 13.67 -6.02
CA TYR A 206 18.07 13.19 -6.34
C TYR A 206 18.14 11.81 -7.01
N LYS A 207 19.27 11.44 -7.65
CA LYS A 207 19.54 10.07 -8.07
C LYS A 207 19.78 9.12 -6.89
N GLU A 208 20.36 9.52 -5.75
CA GLU A 208 20.42 8.71 -4.51
C GLU A 208 19.08 8.69 -3.77
N ARG A 209 18.28 9.75 -3.85
CA ARG A 209 16.90 9.78 -3.35
C ARG A 209 15.99 8.90 -4.20
N LEU A 210 16.10 8.99 -5.53
CA LEU A 210 15.41 8.15 -6.51
C LEU A 210 15.96 6.72 -6.55
N PHE A 211 17.27 6.51 -6.35
CA PHE A 211 17.84 5.17 -6.12
C PHE A 211 17.39 4.64 -4.77
N ALA A 212 17.34 5.46 -3.71
CA ALA A 212 16.72 5.08 -2.46
C ALA A 212 15.19 4.94 -2.60
N ASP A 213 14.54 5.51 -3.60
CA ASP A 213 13.12 5.27 -3.90
C ASP A 213 12.93 4.00 -4.74
N GLN A 214 13.91 3.66 -5.57
CA GLN A 214 13.98 2.41 -6.34
C GLN A 214 14.53 1.23 -5.52
N MET A 215 15.32 1.51 -4.48
CA MET A 215 16.07 0.57 -3.64
C MET A 215 15.78 0.73 -2.16
N LYS A 216 14.80 1.55 -1.75
CA LYS A 216 14.24 1.43 -0.40
C LYS A 216 13.70 0.02 -0.37
N SER A 217 14.40 -0.81 0.36
CA SER A 217 13.87 -1.98 1.04
C SER A 217 12.77 -1.49 1.97
N ASP A 218 11.67 -0.98 1.39
CA ASP A 218 10.38 -1.12 2.00
C ASP A 218 10.23 -2.62 2.26
N PRO A 219 9.84 -3.07 3.47
CA PRO A 219 9.43 -4.45 3.72
C PRO A 219 8.52 -4.98 2.60
N PHE A 220 7.75 -4.09 1.97
CA PHE A 220 6.93 -4.36 0.81
C PHE A 220 7.63 -4.37 -0.54
N THR A 221 8.86 -3.92 -0.77
CA THR A 221 9.52 -4.25 -2.08
C THR A 221 9.64 -5.75 -2.33
N LYS A 222 9.56 -6.58 -1.27
CA LYS A 222 9.47 -8.04 -1.34
C LYS A 222 8.03 -8.59 -1.56
N ILE A 223 7.01 -7.77 -1.37
CA ILE A 223 5.58 -8.17 -1.27
C ILE A 223 4.72 -7.39 -2.27
N TRP A 224 4.89 -6.08 -2.34
CA TRP A 224 4.40 -5.13 -3.32
C TRP A 224 5.49 -4.70 -4.32
N ASP A 225 5.44 -5.19 -5.57
CA ASP A 225 6.19 -4.58 -6.66
C ASP A 225 5.59 -3.20 -6.98
N THR A 226 6.15 -2.17 -6.36
CA THR A 226 5.80 -0.76 -6.58
C THR A 226 6.64 -0.12 -7.68
N SER A 227 7.61 -0.86 -8.27
CA SER A 227 8.53 -0.35 -9.31
C SER A 227 7.80 0.22 -10.52
N SER A 228 6.64 -0.35 -10.87
CA SER A 228 5.77 0.14 -11.94
C SER A 228 5.23 1.55 -11.69
N TYR A 229 4.91 1.90 -10.44
CA TYR A 229 4.39 3.23 -10.07
C TYR A 229 5.49 4.30 -10.04
N TYR A 230 6.74 3.90 -9.84
CA TYR A 230 7.90 4.82 -9.89
C TYR A 230 8.33 5.16 -11.32
N ARG A 231 8.02 4.33 -12.31
CA ARG A 231 8.40 4.57 -13.72
C ARG A 231 7.47 5.53 -14.47
N GLY A 232 6.39 6.01 -13.84
CA GLY A 232 5.44 6.92 -14.48
C GLY A 232 4.66 6.30 -15.65
N GLU A 233 4.79 4.99 -15.88
CA GLU A 233 3.92 4.22 -16.74
C GLU A 233 2.69 3.82 -15.92
N LEU A 234 1.49 4.12 -16.42
CA LEU A 234 0.29 3.40 -15.98
C LEU A 234 0.63 1.92 -16.15
N GLY A 235 0.81 1.20 -15.03
CA GLY A 235 1.39 -0.13 -15.00
C GLY A 235 0.98 -0.98 -16.20
N LYS A 236 1.91 -1.18 -17.13
CA LYS A 236 1.82 -2.30 -18.05
C LYS A 236 2.03 -3.54 -17.20
N GLU A 237 0.89 -4.07 -16.81
CA GLU A 237 0.59 -5.47 -16.50
C GLU A 237 1.81 -6.38 -16.56
N MET A 238 2.15 -6.99 -15.43
CA MET A 238 2.90 -8.25 -15.45
C MET A 238 2.06 -9.27 -16.23
N VAL A 239 2.34 -9.36 -17.52
CA VAL A 239 1.96 -10.46 -18.39
C VAL A 239 2.76 -11.68 -17.92
N GLY A 240 2.21 -12.40 -16.95
CA GLY A 240 2.52 -13.80 -16.71
C GLY A 240 1.68 -14.69 -17.61
N ALA A 241 1.75 -14.48 -18.94
CA ALA A 241 1.16 -15.38 -19.91
C ALA A 241 2.24 -16.35 -20.38
N THR A 242 2.24 -17.56 -19.85
CA THR A 242 2.76 -18.72 -20.59
C THR A 242 1.91 -18.87 -21.87
N PRO A 243 2.52 -18.93 -23.06
CA PRO A 243 1.78 -19.08 -24.31
C PRO A 243 1.39 -20.55 -24.49
N GLY A 244 0.09 -20.85 -24.53
CA GLY A 244 -0.36 -22.22 -24.77
C GLY A 244 -1.86 -22.41 -24.79
N ALA A 245 -2.40 -22.43 -26.01
CA ALA A 245 -3.62 -23.14 -26.44
C ALA A 245 -4.98 -22.72 -25.85
N VAL A 246 -5.67 -21.94 -26.68
CA VAL A 246 -7.12 -21.76 -26.78
C VAL A 246 -7.80 -23.10 -27.08
N THR A 247 -8.88 -23.42 -26.36
CA THR A 247 -10.14 -23.86 -26.98
C THR A 247 -11.29 -23.66 -26.00
N ALA A 248 -12.17 -22.72 -26.35
CA ALA A 248 -13.43 -22.49 -25.67
C ALA A 248 -14.44 -23.57 -26.06
N THR A 249 -15.25 -24.02 -25.11
CA THR A 249 -16.57 -24.58 -25.41
C THR A 249 -17.58 -23.99 -24.45
N VAL A 250 -18.48 -23.18 -25.01
CA VAL A 250 -19.63 -22.59 -24.36
C VAL A 250 -20.69 -23.69 -24.19
N SER A 251 -21.31 -23.78 -23.02
CA SER A 251 -22.65 -24.33 -22.90
C SER A 251 -23.38 -23.69 -21.72
N SER A 252 -24.37 -22.89 -22.08
CA SER A 252 -25.49 -22.46 -21.28
C SER A 252 -26.38 -23.64 -20.91
N ASN A 253 -26.95 -23.66 -19.70
CA ASN A 253 -28.40 -23.68 -19.52
C ASN A 253 -28.79 -23.48 -18.04
N ALA A 254 -29.87 -22.73 -17.89
CA ALA A 254 -30.56 -22.40 -16.65
C ALA A 254 -31.49 -23.54 -16.23
N GLU A 255 -31.84 -23.60 -14.93
CA GLU A 255 -33.16 -24.04 -14.48
C GLU A 255 -33.46 -23.56 -13.05
N THR A 256 -34.75 -23.39 -12.82
CA THR A 256 -35.43 -22.49 -11.87
C THR A 256 -35.97 -23.18 -10.60
N ASN A 257 -35.74 -22.54 -9.42
CA ASN A 257 -36.59 -22.39 -8.20
C ASN A 257 -37.06 -23.65 -7.41
N PRO A 258 -37.53 -23.56 -6.12
CA PRO A 258 -37.95 -22.38 -5.33
C PRO A 258 -37.49 -22.29 -3.84
N LYS A 259 -37.69 -21.08 -3.29
CA LYS A 259 -37.87 -20.63 -1.89
C LYS A 259 -37.56 -21.60 -0.72
N ASN A 260 -36.67 -21.16 0.17
CA ASN A 260 -36.85 -21.37 1.62
C ASN A 260 -36.33 -20.18 2.44
N THR A 261 -37.11 -19.79 3.44
CA THR A 261 -36.97 -18.63 4.31
C THR A 261 -35.98 -18.86 5.45
N GLY A 262 -35.20 -17.81 5.80
CA GLY A 262 -34.74 -17.60 7.17
C GLY A 262 -33.39 -18.20 7.58
N SER A 263 -32.30 -17.74 6.95
CA SER A 263 -31.00 -17.51 7.61
C SER A 263 -30.24 -16.55 6.72
N HIS A 264 -29.70 -15.46 7.25
CA HIS A 264 -28.71 -14.64 6.54
C HIS A 264 -27.39 -15.42 6.46
N ASN A 265 -27.40 -16.55 5.73
CA ASN A 265 -26.19 -17.21 5.28
C ASN A 265 -25.60 -16.32 4.19
N ARG A 266 -24.69 -15.45 4.61
CA ARG A 266 -23.80 -14.72 3.71
C ARG A 266 -23.21 -15.73 2.72
N SER A 267 -23.50 -15.57 1.43
CA SER A 267 -22.94 -16.44 0.40
C SER A 267 -21.46 -16.08 0.25
N GLU A 268 -20.62 -16.68 1.08
CA GLU A 268 -19.19 -16.44 1.07
C GLU A 268 -18.59 -16.78 -0.29
N THR A 269 -17.79 -15.88 -0.83
CA THR A 269 -17.07 -16.13 -2.07
C THR A 269 -16.01 -17.21 -1.92
N GLN A 270 -15.75 -17.94 -3.01
CA GLN A 270 -14.78 -19.04 -3.05
C GLN A 270 -13.38 -18.61 -2.56
N ILE A 271 -12.94 -17.39 -2.88
CA ILE A 271 -11.66 -16.83 -2.41
C ILE A 271 -11.61 -16.67 -0.88
N THR A 272 -12.69 -16.20 -0.26
CA THR A 272 -12.81 -16.03 1.20
C THR A 272 -12.80 -17.40 1.89
N GLN A 273 -13.53 -18.37 1.34
CA GLN A 273 -13.54 -19.74 1.86
C GLN A 273 -12.17 -20.40 1.73
N ALA A 274 -11.49 -20.22 0.60
CA ALA A 274 -10.16 -20.78 0.36
C ALA A 274 -9.14 -20.23 1.36
N TRP A 275 -9.16 -18.92 1.63
CA TRP A 275 -8.28 -18.33 2.64
C TRP A 275 -8.58 -18.81 4.06
N ARG A 276 -9.86 -18.94 4.44
CA ARG A 276 -10.20 -19.52 5.75
C ARG A 276 -9.71 -20.96 5.91
N LYS A 277 -9.75 -21.77 4.84
CA LYS A 277 -9.16 -23.12 4.84
C LYS A 277 -7.66 -23.08 5.09
N VAL A 278 -6.93 -22.10 4.55
CA VAL A 278 -5.50 -21.91 4.83
C VAL A 278 -5.29 -21.70 6.33
N LYS A 279 -6.03 -20.77 6.95
CA LYS A 279 -5.93 -20.49 8.39
C LYS A 279 -6.24 -21.73 9.23
N LEU A 280 -7.32 -22.45 8.92
CA LEU A 280 -7.70 -23.66 9.65
C LEU A 280 -6.66 -24.78 9.53
N ALA A 281 -6.09 -24.98 8.33
CA ALA A 281 -5.05 -25.99 8.10
C ALA A 281 -3.72 -25.65 8.79
N ILE A 282 -3.41 -24.35 8.91
CA ILE A 282 -2.24 -23.87 9.65
C ILE A 282 -2.45 -24.05 11.15
N LEU A 283 -3.62 -23.70 11.67
CA LEU A 283 -3.96 -23.89 13.08
C LEU A 283 -4.03 -25.37 13.49
N SER A 284 -4.35 -26.27 12.57
CA SER A 284 -4.32 -27.72 12.82
C SER A 284 -2.92 -28.32 12.80
N GLY A 285 -1.89 -27.55 12.42
CA GLY A 285 -0.50 -28.00 12.35
C GLY A 285 -0.21 -28.92 11.16
N ASN A 286 -1.13 -29.08 10.20
CA ASN A 286 -0.97 -30.01 9.08
C ASN A 286 -0.39 -29.30 7.85
N GLU A 287 0.93 -29.41 7.65
CA GLU A 287 1.65 -28.77 6.53
C GLU A 287 1.16 -29.18 5.15
N ALA A 288 0.79 -30.45 4.95
CA ALA A 288 0.28 -30.93 3.67
C ALA A 288 -1.07 -30.28 3.35
N GLN A 289 -1.96 -30.19 4.34
CA GLN A 289 -3.25 -29.51 4.19
C GLN A 289 -3.07 -27.99 4.01
N ALA A 290 -2.12 -27.37 4.71
CA ALA A 290 -1.85 -25.94 4.59
C ALA A 290 -1.34 -25.58 3.18
N LYS A 291 -0.41 -26.36 2.63
CA LYS A 291 0.08 -26.20 1.25
C LYS A 291 -1.03 -26.35 0.23
N GLU A 292 -1.87 -27.38 0.38
CA GLU A 292 -2.97 -27.62 -0.55
C GLU A 292 -4.03 -26.51 -0.48
N ALA A 293 -4.40 -26.07 0.73
CA ALA A 293 -5.30 -24.94 0.92
C ALA A 293 -4.72 -23.64 0.32
N LEU A 294 -3.40 -23.42 0.43
CA LEU A 294 -2.75 -22.23 -0.12
C LEU A 294 -2.77 -22.23 -1.65
N ARG A 295 -2.54 -23.38 -2.29
CA ARG A 295 -2.69 -23.53 -3.74
C ARG A 295 -4.11 -23.26 -4.21
N GLN A 296 -5.11 -23.73 -3.47
CA GLN A 296 -6.52 -23.44 -3.78
C GLN A 296 -6.80 -21.94 -3.66
N PHE A 297 -6.32 -21.28 -2.60
CA PHE A 297 -6.43 -19.83 -2.45
C PHE A 297 -5.77 -19.07 -3.62
N LEU A 298 -4.55 -19.45 -4.00
CA LEU A 298 -3.86 -18.86 -5.15
C LEU A 298 -4.62 -19.05 -6.47
N ALA A 299 -5.21 -20.23 -6.69
CA ALA A 299 -6.05 -20.48 -7.87
C ALA A 299 -7.26 -19.54 -7.92
N GLU A 300 -7.95 -19.35 -6.78
CA GLU A 300 -9.08 -18.41 -6.67
C GLU A 300 -8.64 -16.96 -6.90
N VAL A 301 -7.49 -16.55 -6.33
CA VAL A 301 -6.89 -15.23 -6.58
C VAL A 301 -6.69 -15.01 -8.09
N GLN A 302 -6.14 -15.99 -8.81
CA GLN A 302 -5.91 -15.89 -10.25
C GLN A 302 -7.21 -15.85 -11.07
N ILE A 303 -8.25 -16.59 -10.66
CA ILE A 303 -9.59 -16.52 -11.27
C ILE A 303 -10.15 -15.11 -11.12
N VAL A 304 -10.06 -14.53 -9.92
CA VAL A 304 -10.56 -13.18 -9.64
C VAL A 304 -9.78 -12.12 -10.41
N LYS A 305 -8.45 -12.26 -10.53
CA LYS A 305 -7.61 -11.35 -11.33
C LYS A 305 -8.03 -11.24 -12.79
N ARG A 306 -8.68 -12.26 -13.36
CA ARG A 306 -9.17 -12.25 -14.74
C ARG A 306 -10.50 -11.53 -14.93
N LYS A 307 -11.22 -11.18 -13.85
CA LYS A 307 -12.56 -10.58 -13.93
C LYS A 307 -12.55 -9.10 -14.32
N GLY A 308 -11.47 -8.38 -13.99
CA GLY A 308 -11.36 -6.96 -14.27
C GLY A 308 -10.18 -6.33 -13.55
N LYS A 309 -9.87 -5.07 -13.90
CA LYS A 309 -8.72 -4.34 -13.37
C LYS A 309 -8.85 -4.07 -11.87
N THR A 310 -10.04 -3.69 -11.42
CA THR A 310 -10.32 -3.40 -10.02
C THR A 310 -10.26 -4.68 -9.18
N GLU A 311 -10.82 -5.76 -9.71
CA GLU A 311 -10.80 -7.09 -9.10
C GLU A 311 -9.36 -7.63 -9.00
N ALA A 312 -8.56 -7.49 -10.06
CA ALA A 312 -7.17 -7.88 -10.04
C ALA A 312 -6.35 -7.16 -8.98
N PHE A 313 -6.61 -5.86 -8.81
CA PHE A 313 -5.95 -5.08 -7.79
C PHE A 313 -6.34 -5.54 -6.37
N MET A 314 -7.64 -5.67 -6.08
CA MET A 314 -8.12 -6.12 -4.78
C MET A 314 -7.60 -7.54 -4.46
N ALA A 315 -7.51 -8.42 -5.46
CA ALA A 315 -7.03 -9.79 -5.25
C ALA A 315 -5.53 -9.80 -4.96
N THR A 316 -4.77 -8.91 -5.62
CA THR A 316 -3.34 -8.70 -5.33
C THR A 316 -3.15 -8.11 -3.93
N ALA A 317 -3.99 -7.18 -3.49
CA ALA A 317 -3.93 -6.65 -2.14
C ALA A 317 -4.18 -7.74 -1.08
N LEU A 318 -5.16 -8.63 -1.34
CA LEU A 318 -5.47 -9.76 -0.45
C LEU A 318 -4.31 -10.78 -0.38
N GLU A 319 -3.75 -11.17 -1.53
CA GLU A 319 -2.57 -12.05 -1.61
C GLU A 319 -1.39 -11.51 -0.81
N ARG A 320 -1.17 -10.19 -0.87
CA ARG A 320 -0.10 -9.52 -0.15
C ARG A 320 -0.35 -9.40 1.35
N ALA A 321 -1.60 -9.13 1.75
CA ALA A 321 -2.01 -9.17 3.16
C ALA A 321 -1.82 -10.57 3.75
N ALA A 322 -2.21 -11.60 3.01
CA ALA A 322 -1.99 -13.00 3.37
C ALA A 322 -0.50 -13.32 3.57
N LYS A 323 0.37 -12.85 2.66
CA LYS A 323 1.82 -13.03 2.78
C LYS A 323 2.38 -12.42 4.07
N LEU A 324 2.01 -11.17 4.37
CA LEU A 324 2.45 -10.48 5.58
C LEU A 324 2.01 -11.20 6.84
N LEU A 325 0.76 -11.68 6.87
CA LEU A 325 0.26 -12.47 7.98
C LEU A 325 1.07 -13.75 8.17
N ILE A 326 1.34 -14.50 7.10
CA ILE A 326 2.15 -15.73 7.21
C ILE A 326 3.57 -15.43 7.71
N GLU A 327 4.15 -14.29 7.33
CA GLU A 327 5.50 -13.89 7.76
C GLU A 327 5.55 -13.40 9.21
N GLN A 328 4.59 -12.57 9.62
CA GLN A 328 4.65 -11.80 10.86
C GLN A 328 3.84 -12.40 12.01
N ASP A 329 2.68 -13.00 11.72
CA ASP A 329 1.81 -13.54 12.77
C ASP A 329 2.49 -14.74 13.46
N PRO A 330 2.69 -14.70 14.79
CA PRO A 330 3.28 -15.80 15.55
C PRO A 330 2.59 -17.15 15.33
N GLN A 331 1.28 -17.17 15.05
CA GLN A 331 0.51 -18.40 14.77
C GLN A 331 1.03 -19.13 13.52
N PHE A 332 1.69 -18.42 12.62
CA PHE A 332 2.19 -18.93 11.35
C PHE A 332 3.68 -19.30 11.40
N THR A 333 4.33 -19.25 12.57
CA THR A 333 5.79 -19.43 12.71
C THR A 333 6.31 -20.72 12.05
N GLN A 334 5.56 -21.83 12.16
CA GLN A 334 5.93 -23.13 11.56
C GLN A 334 5.72 -23.18 10.04
N PHE A 335 4.94 -22.25 9.49
CA PHE A 335 4.52 -22.20 8.09
C PHE A 335 5.05 -20.97 7.34
N ARG A 336 5.97 -20.20 7.93
CA ARG A 336 6.60 -19.02 7.29
C ARG A 336 7.22 -19.32 5.92
N SER A 337 7.67 -20.55 5.70
CA SER A 337 8.20 -20.98 4.39
C SER A 337 7.18 -20.86 3.26
N LEU A 338 5.89 -20.99 3.57
CA LEU A 338 4.78 -20.89 2.61
C LEU A 338 4.59 -19.47 2.07
N ALA A 339 5.06 -18.44 2.80
CA ALA A 339 5.03 -17.06 2.30
C ALA A 339 5.82 -16.87 0.99
N LYS A 340 6.75 -17.78 0.66
CA LYS A 340 7.49 -17.77 -0.61
C LYS A 340 6.65 -18.20 -1.81
N GLU A 341 5.51 -18.83 -1.57
CA GLU A 341 4.56 -19.24 -2.62
C GLU A 341 3.59 -18.10 -3.01
N LEU A 342 3.58 -17.00 -2.24
CA LEU A 342 2.86 -15.74 -2.46
C LEU A 342 3.82 -14.63 -2.92
#